data_AF-E6WUM6-F1
#
_entry.id   AF-E6WUM6-F1
#
_cell.length_a   1.000
_cell.length_b   1.000
_cell.length_c   1.000
_cell.angle_alpha   90.00
_cell.angle_beta   90.00
_cell.angle_gamma   90.00
#
_symmetry.space_group_name_H-M   'P 1'
#
loop_
_entity.id
_entity.type
_entity.pdbx_description
1 polymer ?
#
loop_
_entity_poly.entity_id
_entity_poly.type
_entity_poly.pdbx_seq_one_letter_code
_entity_poly.pdbx_strand_id
1 'polypeptide(L)'
;MHATSIHSRHPRLELAARVGAGVLGGYAFAWGLIAASTALLCRAGMDFHDAEFLGSALGLLAWLVVLLGAVSGRRNPAWAWLGLLGGGALLAALGSFVQSTIA
;
A
#
# COMPACT_ATOMS: atom_id res chain seq x y z
N MET A 1 -20.64 18.49 26.98
CA MET A 1 -19.64 18.07 25.98
C MET A 1 -20.24 18.28 24.59
N HIS A 2 -19.88 19.38 23.92
CA HIS A 2 -20.36 19.68 22.56
C HIS A 2 -19.68 18.72 21.58
N ALA A 3 -20.41 17.74 21.08
CA ALA A 3 -19.98 16.95 19.94
C ALA A 3 -20.20 17.81 18.69
N THR A 4 -19.19 18.58 18.30
CA THR A 4 -19.18 19.28 17.01
C THR A 4 -19.11 18.21 15.93
N SER A 5 -20.26 17.82 15.39
CA SER A 5 -20.35 17.03 14.18
C SER A 5 -19.66 17.83 13.06
N ILE A 6 -18.41 17.50 12.74
CA ILE A 6 -17.77 17.98 11.52
C ILE A 6 -18.48 17.26 10.37
N HIS A 7 -19.57 17.86 9.90
CA HIS A 7 -20.23 17.44 8.68
C HIS A 7 -19.24 17.70 7.54
N SER A 8 -18.74 16.64 6.90
CA SER A 8 -17.94 16.76 5.68
C SER A 8 -18.75 17.57 4.67
N ARG A 9 -18.21 18.73 4.26
CA ARG A 9 -18.91 19.65 3.34
C ARG A 9 -19.24 19.01 1.98
N HIS A 10 -18.58 17.90 1.63
CA HIS A 10 -18.75 17.20 0.36
C HIS A 10 -18.62 15.66 0.50
N PRO A 11 -19.70 14.93 0.85
CA PRO A 11 -19.66 13.48 1.08
C PRO A 11 -19.24 12.67 -0.16
N ARG A 12 -19.56 13.16 -1.37
CA ARG A 12 -19.13 12.54 -2.63
C ARG A 12 -17.62 12.62 -2.86
N LEU A 13 -17.00 13.76 -2.56
CA LEU A 13 -15.56 13.95 -2.67
C LEU A 13 -14.81 13.07 -1.66
N GLU A 14 -15.36 12.92 -0.46
CA GLU A 14 -14.79 12.03 0.55
C GLU A 14 -14.84 10.57 0.12
N LEU A 15 -15.97 10.11 -0.43
CA LEU A 15 -16.07 8.76 -0.98
C LEU A 15 -15.09 8.55 -2.15
N ALA A 16 -15.03 9.50 -3.10
CA ALA A 16 -14.09 9.44 -4.21
C ALA A 16 -12.63 9.41 -3.73
N ALA A 17 -12.28 10.20 -2.71
CA ALA A 17 -10.94 10.20 -2.13
C ALA A 17 -10.58 8.87 -1.46
N ARG A 18 -11.55 8.19 -0.83
CA ARG A 18 -11.36 6.86 -0.23
C ARG A 18 -11.18 5.77 -1.28
N VAL A 19 -12.04 5.76 -2.30
CA VAL A 19 -11.90 4.83 -3.42
C VAL A 19 -10.58 5.06 -4.14
N GLY A 20 -10.22 6.33 -4.39
CA GLY A 20 -8.93 6.72 -4.94
C GLY A 20 -7.75 6.25 -4.08
N ALA A 21 -7.82 6.38 -2.75
CA ALA A 21 -6.80 5.88 -1.84
C ALA A 21 -6.66 4.36 -1.93
N GLY A 22 -7.76 3.62 -1.93
CA GLY A 22 -7.76 2.16 -2.01
C GLY A 22 -7.21 1.64 -3.35
N VAL A 23 -7.58 2.30 -4.46
CA VAL A 23 -7.13 1.91 -5.80
C VAL A 23 -5.70 2.38 -6.04
N LEU A 24 -5.45 3.69 -6.08
CA LEU A 24 -4.17 4.26 -6.48
C LEU A 24 -3.12 4.16 -5.37
N GLY A 25 -3.50 4.55 -4.14
CA GLY A 25 -2.61 4.42 -2.99
C GLY A 25 -2.29 2.96 -2.70
N GLY A 26 -3.30 2.09 -2.72
CA GLY A 26 -3.12 0.66 -2.56
C GLY A 26 -2.23 0.06 -3.65
N TYR A 27 -2.40 0.46 -4.90
CA TYR A 27 -1.56 0.00 -6.02
C TYR A 27 -0.09 0.38 -5.82
N ALA A 28 0.18 1.64 -5.45
CA ALA A 28 1.54 2.10 -5.15
C ALA A 28 2.15 1.32 -3.97
N PHE A 29 1.36 1.08 -2.92
CA PHE A 29 1.79 0.27 -1.78
C PHE A 29 2.12 -1.17 -2.18
N ALA A 30 1.26 -1.81 -2.98
CA ALA A 30 1.46 -3.18 -3.44
C ALA A 30 2.73 -3.31 -4.27
N TRP A 31 3.03 -2.38 -5.18
CA TRP A 31 4.28 -2.38 -5.93
C TRP A 31 5.51 -2.25 -5.03
N GLY A 32 5.47 -1.36 -4.04
CA GLY A 32 6.54 -1.25 -3.04
C GLY A 32 6.73 -2.56 -2.28
N LEU A 33 5.64 -3.20 -1.85
CA LEU A 33 5.68 -4.48 -1.15
C LEU A 33 6.27 -5.58 -2.02
N ILE A 34 5.84 -5.71 -3.27
CA ILE A 34 6.36 -6.69 -4.23
C ILE A 34 7.86 -6.49 -4.40
N ALA A 35 8.30 -5.26 -4.68
CA ALA A 35 9.72 -4.95 -4.85
C ALA A 35 10.55 -5.34 -3.60
N ALA A 36 10.08 -4.97 -2.41
CA ALA A 36 10.74 -5.31 -1.15
C ALA A 36 10.79 -6.82 -0.90
N SER A 37 9.66 -7.51 -1.06
CA SER A 37 9.57 -8.96 -0.83
C SER A 37 10.43 -9.74 -1.81
N THR A 38 10.39 -9.38 -3.11
CA THR A 38 11.19 -10.04 -4.13
C THR A 38 12.67 -9.85 -3.85
N ALA A 39 13.12 -8.62 -3.57
CA ALA A 39 14.52 -8.36 -3.24
C ALA A 39 14.99 -9.12 -1.98
N LEU A 40 14.17 -9.17 -0.93
CA LEU A 40 14.49 -9.90 0.30
C LEU A 40 14.55 -11.42 0.09
N LEU A 41 13.63 -11.98 -0.70
CA LEU A 41 13.60 -13.40 -1.03
C LEU A 41 14.79 -13.80 -1.92
N CYS A 42 15.12 -12.99 -2.92
CA CYS A 42 16.35 -13.18 -3.71
C CYS A 42 17.59 -13.14 -2.83
N ARG A 43 17.67 -12.18 -1.89
CA ARG A 43 18.78 -12.13 -0.91
C ARG A 43 18.83 -13.36 -0.02
N ALA A 44 17.69 -13.98 0.28
CA ALA A 44 17.61 -15.23 1.02
C ALA A 44 17.97 -16.48 0.17
N GLY A 45 18.34 -16.30 -1.10
CA GLY A 45 18.77 -17.36 -2.00
C GLY A 45 17.64 -17.99 -2.84
N MET A 46 16.44 -17.40 -2.83
CA MET A 46 15.34 -17.84 -3.71
C MET A 46 15.61 -17.40 -5.16
N ASP A 47 15.20 -18.22 -6.12
CA ASP A 47 15.21 -17.80 -7.53
C ASP A 47 14.32 -16.58 -7.76
N PHE A 48 14.73 -15.69 -8.66
CA PHE A 48 14.01 -14.45 -8.93
C PHE A 48 12.57 -14.70 -9.38
N HIS A 49 12.33 -15.72 -10.20
CA HIS A 49 11.00 -16.00 -10.72
C HIS A 49 10.04 -16.45 -9.60
N ASP A 50 10.51 -17.33 -8.72
CA ASP A 50 9.74 -17.79 -7.57
C ASP A 50 9.50 -16.65 -6.56
N ALA A 51 10.52 -15.82 -6.34
CA ALA A 51 10.45 -14.65 -5.46
C ALA A 51 9.46 -13.61 -5.98
N GLU A 52 9.48 -13.31 -7.28
CA GLU A 52 8.56 -12.38 -7.94
C GLU A 52 7.12 -12.91 -7.90
N PHE A 53 6.92 -14.21 -8.13
CA PHE A 53 5.61 -14.83 -8.09
C PHE A 53 5.01 -14.77 -6.68
N LEU A 54 5.77 -15.19 -5.66
CA LEU A 54 5.33 -15.12 -4.26
C LEU A 54 5.12 -13.67 -3.82
N GLY A 55 6.03 -12.76 -4.18
CA GLY A 55 5.91 -11.34 -3.91
C GLY A 55 4.64 -10.75 -4.52
N SER A 56 4.33 -11.08 -5.78
CA SER A 56 3.11 -10.68 -6.48
C SER A 56 1.84 -11.20 -5.80
N ALA A 57 1.85 -12.45 -5.33
CA ALA A 57 0.73 -13.00 -4.56
C ALA A 57 0.51 -12.24 -3.25
N LEU A 58 1.58 -11.92 -2.51
CA LEU A 58 1.51 -11.10 -1.29
C LEU A 58 1.02 -9.67 -1.59
N GLY A 59 1.53 -9.06 -2.67
CA GLY A 59 1.13 -7.73 -3.15
C GLY A 59 -0.37 -7.66 -3.46
N LEU A 60 -0.90 -8.67 -4.16
CA LEU A 60 -2.32 -8.76 -4.48
C LEU A 60 -3.19 -8.86 -3.23
N LEU A 61 -2.81 -9.72 -2.27
CA LEU A 61 -3.54 -9.87 -1.01
C LEU A 61 -3.50 -8.59 -0.18
N ALA A 62 -2.34 -7.95 -0.08
CA ALA A 62 -2.18 -6.68 0.63
C ALA A 62 -3.02 -5.57 -0.01
N TRP A 63 -3.01 -5.48 -1.34
CA TRP A 63 -3.85 -4.54 -2.09
C TRP A 63 -5.33 -4.75 -1.78
N LEU A 64 -5.80 -6.00 -1.82
CA LEU A 64 -7.19 -6.34 -1.52
C LEU A 64 -7.59 -5.94 -0.09
N VAL A 65 -6.75 -6.24 0.90
CA VAL A 65 -6.99 -5.86 2.30
C VAL A 65 -7.08 -4.33 2.45
N VAL A 66 -6.16 -3.60 1.81
CA VAL A 66 -6.16 -2.14 1.80
C VAL A 66 -7.41 -1.58 1.12
N LEU A 67 -7.79 -2.11 -0.05
CA LEU A 67 -8.94 -1.67 -0.82
C LEU A 67 -10.22 -1.83 0.00
N LEU A 68 -10.42 -3.02 0.59
CA LEU A 68 -11.57 -3.31 1.45
C LEU A 68 -11.54 -2.46 2.73
N GLY A 69 -10.37 -2.21 3.30
CA GLY A 69 -10.17 -1.32 4.46
C GLY A 69 -10.49 0.14 4.15
N ALA A 70 -10.12 0.64 2.97
CA ALA A 70 -10.40 1.99 2.52
C ALA A 70 -11.91 2.22 2.29
N VAL A 71 -12.60 1.20 1.78
CA VAL A 71 -14.06 1.25 1.53
C VAL A 71 -14.87 1.07 2.82
N SER A 72 -14.46 0.17 3.71
CA SER A 72 -15.17 -0.09 4.99
C SER A 72 -14.85 0.92 6.10
N GLY A 73 -13.70 1.58 6.02
CA GLY A 73 -13.21 2.50 7.05
C GLY A 73 -13.98 3.83 7.12
N ARG A 74 -14.26 4.29 8.35
CA ARG A 74 -14.79 5.64 8.64
C ARG A 74 -13.68 6.69 8.88
N ARG A 75 -12.41 6.31 8.75
CA ARG A 75 -11.26 7.20 9.03
C ARG A 75 -11.05 8.21 7.90
N ASN A 76 -10.45 9.35 8.26
CA ASN A 76 -10.13 10.41 7.30
C ASN A 76 -9.24 9.86 6.17
N PRO A 77 -9.62 10.02 4.89
CA PRO A 77 -8.90 9.47 3.74
C PRO A 77 -7.46 9.98 3.63
N ALA A 78 -7.13 11.15 4.20
CA ALA A 78 -5.77 11.69 4.19
C ALA A 78 -4.75 10.74 4.86
N TRP A 79 -5.15 10.08 5.95
CA TRP A 79 -4.29 9.11 6.63
C TRP A 79 -4.08 7.84 5.82
N ALA A 80 -5.10 7.42 5.04
CA ALA A 80 -4.96 6.29 4.13
C ALA A 80 -3.96 6.63 3.02
N TRP A 81 -4.08 7.81 2.40
CA TRP A 81 -3.11 8.28 1.40
C TRP A 81 -1.69 8.36 1.94
N LEU A 82 -1.49 8.98 3.12
CA LEU A 82 -0.18 9.07 3.75
C LEU A 82 0.41 7.70 4.06
N GLY A 83 -0.37 6.80 4.66
CA GLY A 83 0.08 5.46 5.00
C GLY A 83 0.42 4.62 3.77
N LEU A 84 -0.37 4.72 2.70
CA LEU A 84 -0.20 3.92 1.49
C LEU A 84 0.93 4.43 0.60
N LEU A 85 0.99 5.74 0.33
CA LEU A 85 2.08 6.32 -0.44
C LEU A 85 3.38 6.29 0.36
N GLY A 86 3.34 6.65 1.64
CA GLY A 86 4.52 6.64 2.51
C GLY A 86 5.04 5.23 2.74
N GLY A 87 4.14 4.28 3.04
CA GLY A 87 4.49 2.86 3.19
C GLY A 87 5.02 2.26 1.88
N GLY A 88 4.37 2.54 0.75
CA GLY A 88 4.83 2.09 -0.57
C GLY A 88 6.20 2.64 -0.94
N ALA A 89 6.43 3.94 -0.72
CA ALA A 89 7.73 4.57 -0.95
C ALA A 89 8.83 3.98 -0.05
N LEU A 90 8.52 3.75 1.24
CA LEU A 90 9.47 3.14 2.18
C LEU A 90 9.82 1.71 1.77
N LEU A 91 8.82 0.91 1.37
CA LEU A 91 9.03 -0.45 0.89
C LEU A 91 9.82 -0.47 -0.42
N ALA A 92 9.52 0.43 -1.36
CA ALA A 92 10.31 0.57 -2.59
C ALA A 92 11.77 0.92 -2.28
N ALA A 93 12.02 1.88 -1.38
CA ALA A 93 13.37 2.24 -0.93
C ALA A 93 14.10 1.06 -0.27
N LEU A 94 13.40 0.29 0.57
CA LEU A 94 13.94 -0.93 1.17
C LEU A 94 14.29 -1.97 0.10
N GLY A 95 13.40 -2.21 -0.86
CA GLY A 95 13.64 -3.12 -1.98
C GLY A 95 14.85 -2.71 -2.80
N SER A 96 14.96 -1.43 -3.17
CA SER A 96 16.13 -0.88 -3.88
C SER A 96 17.43 -1.01 -3.08
N PHE A 97 17.39 -0.74 -1.77
CA PHE A 97 18.55 -0.92 -0.90
C PHE A 97 18.98 -2.38 -0.79
N VAL A 98 18.03 -3.30 -0.63
CA VAL A 98 18.35 -4.74 -0.58
C VAL A 98 18.90 -5.18 -1.93
N GLN A 99 18.28 -4.78 -3.04
CA GLN A 99 18.75 -5.08 -4.38
C GLN A 99 20.18 -4.56 -4.61
N SER A 100 20.54 -3.38 -4.11
CA SER A 100 21.92 -2.86 -4.23
C SER A 100 22.95 -3.61 -3.40
N THR A 101 22.54 -4.53 -2.52
CA THR A 101 23.46 -5.43 -1.80
C THR A 101 23.66 -6.78 -2.51
N ILE A 102 22.88 -7.05 -3.56
CA ILE A 102 22.91 -8.29 -4.34
C ILE A 102 23.54 -8.04 -5.73
N ALA A 103 23.27 -6.86 -6.31
CA ALA A 103 23.85 -6.40 -7.57
C ALA A 103 25.33 -6.06 -7.43
#